data_AF-A0A2N7Q9X7-F1
#
_entry.id   AF-A0A2N7Q9X7-F1
#
_cell.length_a   1.000
_cell.length_b   1.000
_cell.length_c   1.000
_cell.angle_alpha   90.00
_cell.angle_beta   90.00
_cell.angle_gamma   90.00
#
_symmetry.space_group_name_H-M   'P 1'
#
loop_
_entity.id
_entity.type
_entity.pdbx_description
1 polymer ?
#
loop_
_entity_poly.entity_id
_entity_poly.type
_entity_poly.pdbx_seq_one_letter_code
_entity_poly.pdbx_strand_id
1 'polypeptide(L)' 'MREEEIKNILLRKSEEFRKIYEEHQRCESALKKIQAKGFLSEAERVEEKELKKKKLKLKDEMFRLMAQFQKQTGEHE' A
#
# COMPACT_ATOMS: atom_id res chain seq x y z
N MET A 1 -15.42 -7.12 -10.62
CA MET A 1 -14.27 -7.79 -9.97
C MET A 1 -14.15 -7.30 -8.54
N ARG A 2 -13.98 -8.19 -7.54
CA ARG A 2 -13.64 -7.78 -6.18
C ARG A 2 -12.25 -7.12 -6.18
N GLU A 3 -12.04 -6.06 -5.41
CA GLU A 3 -10.72 -5.39 -5.31
C GLU A 3 -9.60 -6.39 -4.99
N GLU A 4 -9.86 -7.40 -4.16
CA GLU A 4 -8.93 -8.49 -3.87
C GLU A 4 -8.49 -9.28 -5.10
N GLU A 5 -9.36 -9.46 -6.09
CA GLU A 5 -9.04 -10.22 -7.30
C GLU A 5 -8.09 -9.44 -8.20
N ILE A 6 -8.36 -8.15 -8.41
CA ILE A 6 -7.45 -7.23 -9.13
C ILE A 6 -6.12 -7.16 -8.40
N LYS A 7 -6.15 -7.11 -7.06
CA LYS A 7 -4.95 -7.16 -6.21
C LYS A 7 -4.12 -8.41 -6.48
N ASN A 8 -4.75 -9.57 -6.53
CA ASN A 8 -4.07 -10.85 -6.74
C ASN A 8 -3.50 -10.96 -8.16
N ILE A 9 -4.26 -10.52 -9.16
CA ILE A 9 -3.81 -10.47 -10.55
C ILE A 9 -2.63 -9.51 -10.69
N LEU A 10 -2.69 -8.30 -10.12
CA LEU A 10 -1.60 -7.34 -10.15
C LEU A 10 -0.38 -7.84 -9.38
N LEU A 11 -0.55 -8.50 -8.24
CA LEU A 11 0.57 -9.13 -7.51
C LEU A 11 1.29 -10.18 -8.36
N ARG A 12 0.58 -10.90 -9.24
CA ARG A 12 1.16 -11.89 -10.15
C ARG A 12 1.70 -11.29 -11.45
N LYS A 13 1.02 -10.28 -12.01
CA LYS A 13 1.33 -9.71 -13.33
C LYS A 13 2.23 -8.48 -13.28
N SER A 14 2.24 -7.75 -12.17
CA SER A 14 2.93 -6.47 -12.02
C SER A 14 3.91 -6.53 -10.84
N GLU A 15 5.20 -6.59 -11.17
CA GLU A 15 6.27 -6.52 -10.17
C GLU A 15 6.27 -5.20 -9.39
N GLU A 16 5.87 -4.10 -10.05
CA GLU A 16 5.70 -2.79 -9.40
C GLU A 16 4.65 -2.86 -8.28
N PHE A 17 3.49 -3.45 -8.58
CA PHE A 17 2.44 -3.63 -7.58
C PHE A 17 2.93 -4.47 -6.38
N ARG A 18 3.71 -5.52 -6.66
CA ARG A 18 4.30 -6.36 -5.62
C ARG A 18 5.27 -5.58 -4.75
N LYS A 19 6.15 -4.76 -5.32
CA LYS A 19 7.07 -3.90 -4.55
C LYS A 19 6.31 -2.93 -3.65
N ILE A 20 5.31 -2.26 -4.20
CA ILE A 20 4.46 -1.32 -3.44
C ILE A 20 3.74 -2.03 -2.29
N TYR A 21 3.22 -3.25 -2.54
CA TYR A 21 2.56 -4.05 -1.51
C TYR A 21 3.51 -4.48 -0.39
N GLU A 22 4.73 -4.92 -0.73
CA GLU A 22 5.76 -5.27 0.26
C GLU A 22 6.18 -4.05 1.09
N GLU A 23 6.37 -2.89 0.45
CA GLU A 23 6.64 -1.64 1.15
C GLU A 23 5.47 -1.20 2.04
N HIS A 24 4.23 -1.41 1.60
CA HIS A 24 3.03 -1.09 2.38
C HIS A 24 2.96 -1.98 3.62
N GLN A 25 3.21 -3.29 3.50
CA GLN A 25 3.28 -4.20 4.63
C GLN A 25 4.41 -3.86 5.60
N ARG A 26 5.59 -3.47 5.09
CA ARG A 26 6.69 -2.99 5.94
C ARG A 26 6.31 -1.72 6.70
N CYS A 27 5.70 -0.74 6.02
CA CYS A 27 5.22 0.48 6.65
C CYS A 27 4.15 0.17 7.72
N GLU A 28 3.19 -0.72 7.42
CA GLU A 28 2.19 -1.15 8.41
C GLU A 28 2.81 -1.82 9.62
N SER A 29 3.78 -2.71 9.41
CA SER A 29 4.43 -3.43 10.50
C SER A 29 5.24 -2.49 11.39
N ALA A 30 5.99 -1.56 10.79
CA ALA A 30 6.72 -0.52 11.52
C ALA A 30 5.76 0.36 12.31
N LEU A 31 4.69 0.84 11.67
CA LEU A 31 3.69 1.71 12.28
C LEU A 31 2.94 0.98 13.41
N LYS A 32 2.61 -0.31 13.24
CA LYS A 32 2.03 -1.13 14.31
C LYS A 32 2.98 -1.28 15.49
N LYS A 33 4.28 -1.51 15.27
CA LYS A 33 5.26 -1.62 16.36
C LYS A 33 5.36 -0.32 17.14
N ILE A 34 5.40 0.81 16.43
CA ILE A 34 5.41 2.15 16.99
C ILE A 34 4.13 2.37 17.81
N GLN A 35 2.95 2.19 17.22
CA GLN A 35 1.66 2.37 17.91
C GLN A 35 1.45 1.41 19.09
N ALA A 36 1.93 0.17 18.98
CA ALA A 36 1.80 -0.84 20.04
C ALA A 36 2.59 -0.49 21.31
N LYS A 37 3.66 0.31 21.22
CA LYS A 37 4.40 0.77 22.41
C LYS A 37 3.58 1.70 23.32
N GLY A 38 2.51 2.32 22.81
CA GLY A 38 1.62 3.23 23.57
C GLY A 38 2.25 4.58 23.97
N PHE A 39 3.54 4.59 24.30
CA PHE A 39 4.34 5.78 24.60
C PHE A 39 5.29 6.08 23.44
N LEU A 40 4.80 6.93 22.53
CA LEU A 40 5.58 7.46 21.42
C LEU A 40 6.41 8.66 21.87
N SER A 41 7.73 8.54 21.82
CA SER A 41 8.63 9.70 21.91
C SER A 41 8.40 10.66 20.74
N GLU A 42 8.84 11.90 20.87
CA GLU A 42 8.66 12.93 19.83
C GLU A 42 9.20 12.49 18.46
N ALA A 43 10.36 11.82 18.45
CA ALA A 43 10.92 11.18 17.26
C ALA A 43 9.99 10.10 16.66
N GLU A 44 9.45 9.20 17.49
CA GLU A 44 8.54 8.13 17.05
C GLU A 44 7.20 8.70 16.56
N ARG A 45 6.72 9.82 17.10
CA ARG A 45 5.50 10.51 16.60
C ARG A 45 5.72 11.10 15.21
N VAL A 46 6.89 11.69 14.96
CA VAL A 46 7.27 12.16 13.62
C VAL A 46 7.37 10.97 12.67
N GLU A 47 8.03 9.90 13.09
CA GLU A 47 8.15 8.68 12.30
C GLU A 47 6.80 8.02 12.02
N GLU A 48 5.86 8.00 12.97
CA GLU A 48 4.49 7.52 12.75
C GLU A 48 3.77 8.35 11.68
N LYS A 49 3.89 9.68 11.74
CA LYS A 49 3.29 10.59 10.74
C LYS A 49 3.90 10.35 9.36
N GLU A 50 5.22 10.24 9.27
CA GLU A 50 5.91 9.98 8.02
C GLU A 50 5.53 8.61 7.45
N LEU A 51 5.47 7.57 8.29
CA LEU A 51 5.00 6.23 7.92
C LEU A 51 3.54 6.23 7.47
N LYS A 52 2.64 6.98 8.12
CA LYS A 52 1.25 7.15 7.66
C LYS A 52 1.21 7.79 6.28
N LYS A 53 2.01 8.82 6.05
CA LYS A 53 2.11 9.51 4.76
C LYS A 53 2.64 8.58 3.68
N LYS A 54 3.68 7.82 3.99
CA LYS A 54 4.28 6.83 3.09
C LYS A 54 3.30 5.71 2.76
N LYS A 55 2.61 5.17 3.77
CA LYS A 55 1.53 4.20 3.61
C LYS A 55 0.40 4.74 2.73
N LEU A 56 0.01 6.00 2.91
CA LEU A 56 -1.00 6.64 2.06
C LEU A 56 -0.54 6.73 0.61
N LYS A 57 0.71 7.17 0.36
CA LYS A 57 1.29 7.21 -0.99
C LYS A 57 1.30 5.82 -1.65
N LEU A 58 1.76 4.80 -0.93
CA LEU A 58 1.77 3.42 -1.42
C LEU A 58 0.36 2.92 -1.75
N LYS A 59 -0.63 3.24 -0.90
CA LYS A 59 -2.03 2.93 -1.19
C LYS A 59 -2.54 3.66 -2.43
N ASP A 60 -2.21 4.94 -2.60
CA ASP A 60 -2.57 5.75 -3.77
C ASP A 60 -1.98 5.13 -5.05
N GLU A 61 -0.73 4.69 -4.99
CA GLU A 61 -0.03 4.05 -6.11
C GLU A 61 -0.64 2.68 -6.46
N MET A 62 -1.00 1.88 -5.46
CA MET A 62 -1.79 0.66 -5.67
C MET A 62 -3.12 0.97 -6.35
N PHE A 63 -3.82 2.03 -5.93
CA PHE A 63 -5.11 2.41 -6.51
C PHE A 63 -4.97 2.85 -7.97
N ARG A 64 -3.91 3.59 -8.31
CA ARG A 64 -3.60 3.96 -9.70
C ARG A 64 -3.36 2.73 -10.57
N LEU A 65 -2.57 1.77 -10.09
CA LEU A 65 -2.33 0.52 -10.80
C LEU A 65 -3.61 -0.29 -10.98
N MET A 66 -4.45 -0.38 -9.93
CA MET A 66 -5.77 -1.02 -10.02
C MET A 66 -6.68 -0.34 -11.03
N ALA A 67 -6.77 1.00 -11.00
CA ALA A 67 -7.59 1.77 -11.92
C ALA A 67 -7.12 1.62 -13.37
N GLN A 68 -5.80 1.65 -13.60
CA GLN A 68 -5.20 1.42 -14.91
C GLN A 68 -5.50 0.00 -15.41
N PHE A 69 -5.39 -1.01 -14.54
CA PHE A 69 -5.69 -2.39 -14.87
C PHE A 69 -7.17 -2.60 -15.18
N GLN A 70 -8.08 -2.01 -14.38
CA GLN A 70 -9.51 -2.04 -14.64
C GLN A 70 -9.83 -1.41 -15.99
N LYS A 71 -9.25 -0.25 -16.29
CA LYS A 71 -9.45 0.42 -17.58
C LYS A 71 -8.95 -0.45 -18.74
N GLN A 72 -7.73 -0.98 -18.63
CA GLN A 72 -7.14 -1.83 -19.67
C GLN A 72 -7.90 -3.15 -19.88
N THR A 73 -8.51 -3.70 -18.82
CA THR A 73 -9.30 -4.94 -18.91
C THR A 73 -10.73 -4.67 -19.37
N GLY A 74 -11.27 -3.47 -19.16
CA GLY A 74 -12.62 -3.05 -19.59
C GLY A 74 -12.69 -2.48 -21.00
N GLU A 75 -11.59 -2.01 -21.59
CA GLU A 75 -11.54 -1.56 -23.01
C GLU A 75 -11.48 -2.72 -24.01
N HIS A 76 -11.41 -3.97 -23.52
CA HIS A 76 -11.30 -5.17 -24.34
C HIS A 76 -12.57 -6.02 -24.39
N GLU A 77 -13.73 -5.41 -24.09
CA GLU A 77 -15.08 -6.00 -24.21
C GLU A 77 -15.84 -5.39 -25.38
#